data_AF-A0A0D0GQR8-F1
#
_entry.id   AF-A0A0D0GQR8-F1
#
_cell.length_a   1.000
_cell.length_b   1.000
_cell.length_c   1.000
_cell.angle_alpha   90.00
_cell.angle_beta   90.00
_cell.angle_gamma   90.00
#
_symmetry.space_group_name_H-M   'P 1'
#
loop_
_entity.id
_entity.type
_entity.pdbx_description
1 polymer ?
#
loop_
_entity_poly.entity_id
_entity_poly.type
_entity_poly.pdbx_seq_one_letter_code
_entity_poly.pdbx_strand_id
1 'polypeptide(L)' 'MSIEELEAYFTGITLPEQIVLEQGVVVKDLPLFLESHLSYVKLKGDLKSTEVFIYRLHLLKERLEEMNG' A
#
# COMPACT_ATOMS: atom_id res chain seq x y z
N MET A 1 -1.31 7.98 -8.49
CA MET A 1 -2.11 6.91 -9.11
C MET A 1 -3.51 6.97 -8.52
N SER A 2 -4.53 6.55 -9.26
CA SER A 2 -5.87 6.29 -8.71
C SER A 2 -5.83 5.05 -7.82
N ILE A 3 -6.91 4.80 -7.08
CA ILE A 3 -7.00 3.61 -6.23
C ILE A 3 -7.12 2.34 -7.07
N GLU A 4 -7.86 2.40 -8.17
CA GLU A 4 -7.98 1.30 -9.13
C GLU A 4 -6.63 0.92 -9.73
N GLU A 5 -5.79 1.92 -10.04
CA GLU A 5 -4.42 1.69 -10.53
C GLU A 5 -3.52 1.04 -9.46
N LEU A 6 -3.65 1.45 -8.19
CA LEU A 6 -2.92 0.83 -7.09
C LEU A 6 -3.36 -0.64 -6.89
N GLU A 7 -4.66 -0.92 -6.95
CA GLU A 7 -5.17 -2.29 -6.83
C GLU A 7 -4.70 -3.19 -7.97
N ALA A 8 -4.72 -2.67 -9.20
CA ALA A 8 -4.22 -3.40 -10.35
C ALA A 8 -2.74 -3.74 -10.19
N TYR A 9 -1.93 -2.82 -9.67
CA TYR A 9 -0.51 -3.07 -9.37
C TYR A 9 -0.33 -4.19 -8.34
N PHE A 10 -1.04 -4.15 -7.21
CA PHE A 10 -0.85 -5.14 -6.14
C PHE A 10 -1.44 -6.52 -6.44
N THR A 11 -2.41 -6.62 -7.35
CA THR A 11 -3.03 -7.91 -7.74
C THR A 11 -2.09 -8.80 -8.57
N GLY A 12 -1.09 -8.22 -9.24
CA GLY A 12 -0.22 -8.91 -10.19
C GLY A 12 1.16 -9.31 -9.66
N ILE A 13 1.47 -9.07 -8.38
CA ILE A 13 2.84 -9.24 -7.85
C ILE A 13 2.89 -10.20 -6.66
N THR A 14 4.02 -10.88 -6.51
CA THR A 14 4.34 -11.61 -5.27
C THR A 14 4.78 -10.62 -4.21
N LEU A 15 4.06 -10.59 -3.09
CA LEU A 15 4.35 -9.71 -1.97
C LEU A 15 5.31 -10.39 -0.99
N PRO A 16 6.30 -9.68 -0.43
CA PRO A 16 7.09 -10.19 0.69
C PRO A 16 6.22 -10.30 1.95
N GLU A 17 6.61 -11.16 2.89
CA GLU A 17 5.92 -11.29 4.18
C GLU A 17 5.96 -9.97 4.98
N GLN A 18 7.10 -9.28 4.92
CA GLN A 18 7.33 -8.01 5.59
C GLN A 18 8.15 -7.04 4.75
N ILE A 19 7.99 -5.75 5.02
CA ILE A 19 8.76 -4.69 4.35
C ILE A 19 9.01 -3.52 5.30
N VAL A 20 10.18 -2.90 5.17
CA VAL A 20 10.47 -1.61 5.79
C VAL A 20 9.84 -0.53 4.91
N LEU A 21 8.78 0.10 5.40
CA LEU A 21 8.04 1.11 4.64
C LEU A 21 8.75 2.47 4.67
N GLU A 22 9.23 2.85 5.85
CA GLU A 22 10.05 4.03 6.11
C GLU A 22 10.97 3.78 7.30
N GLN A 23 11.90 4.68 7.58
CA GLN A 23 12.86 4.49 8.66
C GLN A 23 12.14 4.29 10.01
N GLY A 24 12.34 3.13 10.63
CA GLY A 24 11.69 2.76 11.89
C GLY A 24 10.27 2.20 11.77
N VAL A 25 9.72 2.09 10.56
CA VAL A 25 8.37 1.55 10.30
C VAL A 25 8.47 0.27 9.47
N VAL A 26 8.11 -0.84 10.11
CA VAL A 26 8.10 -2.17 9.49
C VAL A 26 6.67 -2.68 9.42
N VAL A 27 6.22 -2.99 8.22
CA VAL A 27 4.97 -3.71 7.99
C VAL A 27 5.30 -5.20 8.06
N LYS A 28 4.79 -5.88 9.08
CA LYS A 28 5.06 -7.31 9.34
C LYS A 28 4.07 -8.27 8.68
N ASP A 29 2.93 -7.75 8.24
CA ASP A 29 1.89 -8.49 7.55
C ASP A 29 1.43 -7.63 6.38
N LEU A 30 2.13 -7.79 5.26
CA LEU A 30 1.90 -6.98 4.07
C LEU A 30 0.53 -7.25 3.40
N PRO A 31 0.05 -8.51 3.32
CA PRO A 31 -1.30 -8.78 2.84
C PRO A 31 -2.38 -8.06 3.64
N LEU A 32 -2.36 -8.16 4.98
CA LEU A 32 -3.34 -7.49 5.84
C LEU A 32 -3.23 -5.96 5.74
N PHE A 33 -2.01 -5.44 5.64
CA PHE A 33 -1.79 -4.01 5.43
C PHE A 33 -2.45 -3.52 4.14
N LEU A 34 -2.25 -4.21 3.03
CA LEU A 34 -2.85 -3.85 1.74
C LEU A 34 -4.37 -3.94 1.77
N GLU A 35 -4.92 -5.06 2.27
CA GLU A 35 -6.36 -5.25 2.38
C GLU A 35 -7.02 -4.13 3.19
N SER A 36 -6.46 -3.81 4.36
CA SER A 36 -7.01 -2.79 5.25
C SER A 36 -6.97 -1.39 4.63
N HIS A 37 -5.88 -1.03 3.95
CA HIS A 37 -5.71 0.30 3.34
C HIS A 37 -6.61 0.46 2.12
N LEU A 38 -6.60 -0.51 1.20
CA LEU A 38 -7.44 -0.48 0.00
C LEU A 38 -8.93 -0.48 0.36
N SER A 39 -9.34 -1.32 1.31
CA SER A 39 -10.73 -1.37 1.79
C SER A 39 -11.16 -0.06 2.43
N TYR A 40 -10.30 0.55 3.27
CA TYR A 40 -10.63 1.81 3.92
C TYR A 40 -10.81 2.94 2.90
N VAL A 41 -9.90 3.07 1.93
CA VAL A 41 -9.99 4.12 0.92
C VAL A 41 -11.21 3.91 0.01
N LYS A 42 -11.54 2.67 -0.37
CA LYS A 42 -12.76 2.38 -1.13
C LYS A 42 -14.04 2.77 -0.39
N LEU A 43 -14.09 2.51 0.91
CA LEU A 43 -15.29 2.76 1.72
C LEU A 43 -15.46 4.23 2.12
N LYS A 44 -14.37 5.01 2.16
CA LYS A 44 -14.33 6.35 2.74
C LYS A 44 -13.64 7.39 1.86
N GLY A 45 -13.49 7.12 0.56
CA GLY A 45 -12.63 7.88 -0.38
C GLY A 45 -12.72 9.39 -0.29
N ASP A 46 -13.91 9.94 -0.03
CA ASP A 46 -14.16 11.38 0.05
C ASP A 46 -13.71 12.04 1.36
N LEU A 47 -13.29 11.26 2.36
CA LEU A 47 -12.80 11.79 3.63
C LEU A 47 -11.33 12.15 3.53
N LYS A 48 -10.97 13.33 4.03
CA LYS A 48 -9.57 13.76 4.15
C LYS A 48 -8.67 12.75 4.91
N SER A 49 -9.25 11.95 5.80
CA SER A 49 -8.53 10.90 6.51
C SER A 49 -8.01 9.77 5.61
N THR A 50 -8.49 9.62 4.38
CA THR A 50 -7.99 8.61 3.42
C THR A 50 -6.64 8.99 2.83
N GLU A 51 -6.26 10.27 2.82
CA GLU A 51 -5.00 10.76 2.24
C GLU A 51 -3.78 10.01 2.78
N VAL A 52 -3.73 9.75 4.09
CA VAL A 52 -2.60 9.02 4.71
C VAL A 52 -2.53 7.56 4.28
N PHE A 53 -3.68 6.92 4.01
CA PHE A 53 -3.74 5.53 3.55
C PHE A 53 -3.28 5.44 2.10
N ILE A 54 -3.73 6.38 1.26
CA ILE A 54 -3.30 6.51 -0.14
C ILE A 54 -1.79 6.76 -0.20
N TYR A 55 -1.28 7.68 0.61
CA TYR A 55 0.15 7.97 0.70
C TYR A 55 0.96 6.72 1.03
N ARG A 56 0.53 5.95 2.03
CA ARG A 56 1.20 4.71 2.44
C ARG A 56 1.20 3.63 1.36
N LEU A 57 0.14 3.54 0.55
CA LEU A 57 0.08 2.63 -0.59
C LEU A 57 1.08 3.02 -1.69
N HIS A 58 1.23 4.32 -1.96
CA HIS A 58 2.25 4.80 -2.90
C HIS A 58 3.66 4.51 -2.39
N LEU A 59 3.94 4.81 -1.11
CA LEU A 59 5.23 4.53 -0.49
C LEU A 59 5.54 3.03 -0.54
N LEU A 60 4.56 2.17 -0.28
CA LEU A 60 4.74 0.73 -0.40
C LEU A 60 5.14 0.30 -1.82
N LYS A 61 4.46 0.82 -2.84
CA LYS A 61 4.81 0.56 -4.24
C LYS A 61 6.26 0.96 -4.52
N GLU A 62 6.67 2.16 -4.12
CA GLU A 62 8.04 2.64 -4.30
C GLU A 62 9.06 1.67 -3.68
N ARG A 63 8.80 1.20 -2.45
CA ARG A 63 9.69 0.21 -1.79
C ARG A 63 9.75 -1.13 -2.52
N LEU A 64 8.63 -1.60 -3.04
CA LEU A 64 8.60 -2.85 -3.80
C LEU A 64 9.33 -2.72 -5.14
N GLU A 65 9.28 -1.55 -5.77
CA GLU A 65 10.05 -1.26 -6.98
C GLU A 65 11.55 -1.16 -6.69
N GLU A 66 11.95 -0.50 -5.59
CA GLU A 66 13.34 -0.45 -5.11
C GLU A 66 13.92 -1.85 -4.82
N MET A 67 13.10 -2.79 -4.34
CA MET A 67 13.54 -4.16 -4.05
C MET A 67 13.70 -5.04 -5.31
N ASN A 68 13.01 -4.70 -6.40
CA ASN A 68 12.95 -5.51 -7.63
C ASN A 68 13.84 -4.97 -8.77
N GLY A 69 14.51 -3.84 -8.57
CA GLY A 69 15.48 -3.24 -9.50
C GLY A 69 16.92 -3.49 -9.11
#